data_AF-A0A363D243-F1
#
_entry.id   AF-A0A363D243-F1
#
_cell.length_a   1.000
_cell.length_b   1.000
_cell.length_c   1.000
_cell.angle_alpha   90.00
_cell.angle_beta   90.00
_cell.angle_gamma   90.00
#
_symmetry.space_group_name_H-M   'P 1'
#
loop_
_entity.id
_entity.type
_entity.pdbx_description
1 polymer ?
#
loop_
_entity_poly.entity_id
_entity_poly.type
_entity_poly.pdbx_seq_one_letter_code
_entity_poly.pdbx_strand_id
1 'polypeptide(L)' 'MEKESFKQLLKKADFNKRTFSQYLGLKYQSVNSWGNNGRNVPYWVESWLNLYIDNKKCKQIKELLKDSGVCQ' A
#
# COMPACT_ATOMS: atom_id res chain seq x y z
N MET A 1 2.28 -12.24 5.78
CA MET A 1 1.00 -11.65 6.21
C MET A 1 -0.19 -12.46 5.70
N GLU A 2 -1.28 -12.51 6.47
CA GLU A 2 -2.55 -13.14 6.09
C GLU A 2 -3.30 -12.37 5.00
N LYS A 3 -4.16 -13.07 4.25
CA LYS A 3 -4.95 -12.52 3.13
C LYS A 3 -5.78 -11.30 3.51
N GLU A 4 -6.43 -11.35 4.66
CA GLU A 4 -7.29 -10.26 5.12
C GLU A 4 -6.48 -9.03 5.53
N SER A 5 -5.35 -9.22 6.23
CA SER A 5 -4.40 -8.13 6.52
C SER A 5 -3.87 -7.50 5.23
N PHE A 6 -3.59 -8.31 4.20
CA PHE A 6 -3.15 -7.79 2.89
C PHE A 6 -4.23 -6.91 2.25
N LYS A 7 -5.48 -7.35 2.21
CA LYS A 7 -6.59 -6.53 1.70
C LYS A 7 -6.77 -5.24 2.48
N GLN A 8 -6.64 -5.28 3.81
CA GLN A 8 -6.74 -4.10 4.66
C GLN A 8 -5.63 -3.08 4.37
N LEU A 9 -4.37 -3.53 4.23
CA LEU A 9 -3.26 -2.64 3.86
C LEU A 9 -3.45 -2.04 2.46
N LEU A 10 -3.91 -2.82 1.49
CA LEU A 10 -4.23 -2.29 0.16
C LEU A 10 -5.28 -1.18 0.25
N LYS A 11 -6.37 -1.40 0.99
CA LYS A 11 -7.42 -0.38 1.17
C LYS A 11 -6.88 0.89 1.83
N LYS A 12 -6.05 0.76 2.88
CA LYS A 12 -5.39 1.91 3.54
C LYS A 12 -4.44 2.67 2.62
N ALA A 13 -3.87 2.00 1.63
CA ALA A 13 -3.01 2.58 0.60
C ALA A 13 -3.78 3.06 -0.65
N ASP A 14 -5.13 3.06 -0.62
CA ASP A 14 -6.00 3.37 -1.75
C ASP A 14 -5.81 2.47 -2.98
N PHE A 15 -5.46 1.21 -2.74
CA PHE A 15 -5.33 0.18 -3.75
C PHE A 15 -6.40 -0.90 -3.61
N ASN A 16 -6.68 -1.56 -4.73
CA ASN A 16 -7.22 -2.91 -4.79
C ASN A 16 -6.18 -3.82 -5.48
N LYS A 17 -6.42 -5.14 -5.53
CA LYS A 17 -5.44 -6.06 -6.12
C LYS A 17 -5.09 -5.76 -7.59
N ARG A 18 -6.04 -5.21 -8.36
CA ARG A 18 -5.83 -4.84 -9.77
C ARG A 18 -4.97 -3.59 -9.88
N THR A 19 -5.34 -2.50 -9.22
CA THR A 19 -4.57 -1.24 -9.26
C THR A 19 -3.19 -1.42 -8.64
N PHE A 20 -3.06 -2.23 -7.59
CA PHE A 20 -1.76 -2.57 -7.02
C PHE A 20 -0.87 -3.35 -7.99
N SER A 21 -1.44 -4.33 -8.71
CA SER A 21 -0.66 -5.09 -9.70
C SER A 21 -0.17 -4.19 -10.84
N GLN A 22 -0.99 -3.25 -11.30
CA GLN A 22 -0.61 -2.27 -12.32
C GLN A 22 0.50 -1.36 -11.81
N TYR A 23 0.37 -0.86 -10.57
CA TYR A 23 1.36 0.01 -9.95
C TYR A 23 2.74 -0.66 -9.82
N LEU A 24 2.76 -1.94 -9.46
CA LEU A 24 3.99 -2.71 -9.33
C LEU A 24 4.54 -3.28 -10.66
N GLY A 25 3.82 -3.10 -11.78
CA GLY A 25 4.18 -3.74 -13.05
C GLY A 25 4.07 -5.27 -13.02
N LEU A 26 3.25 -5.83 -12.13
CA LEU A 26 3.03 -7.26 -11.98
C LEU A 26 1.76 -7.71 -12.72
N LYS A 27 1.76 -8.97 -13.17
CA LYS A 27 0.54 -9.59 -13.69
C LYS A 27 -0.54 -9.63 -12.59
N TYR A 28 -1.76 -9.19 -12.91
CA TYR A 28 -2.89 -9.23 -11.97
C TYR A 28 -3.08 -10.61 -11.35
N GLN A 29 -2.94 -11.68 -12.13
CA GLN A 29 -3.09 -13.06 -11.63
C GLN A 29 -2.09 -13.40 -10.53
N SER A 30 -0.86 -12.88 -10.59
CA SER A 30 0.14 -13.09 -9.55
C SER A 30 -0.33 -12.47 -8.23
N VAL A 31 -0.70 -11.20 -8.23
CA VAL A 31 -1.20 -10.48 -7.03
C VAL A 31 -2.53 -11.05 -6.55
N ASN A 32 -3.40 -11.47 -7.46
CA ASN A 32 -4.69 -12.08 -7.12
C ASN A 32 -4.51 -13.39 -6.36
N SER A 33 -3.47 -14.17 -6.69
CA SER A 33 -3.17 -15.45 -6.05
C SER A 33 -2.60 -15.34 -4.63
N TRP A 34 -2.08 -14.16 -4.22
CA TRP A 34 -1.48 -13.99 -2.90
C TRP A 34 -2.51 -14.11 -1.77
N GLY A 35 -2.15 -14.88 -0.75
CA GLY A 35 -2.99 -15.22 0.39
C GLY A 35 -4.06 -16.28 0.11
N ASN A 36 -4.03 -16.94 -1.06
CA ASN A 36 -4.98 -18.01 -1.43
C ASN A 36 -4.27 -19.36 -1.56
N ASN A 37 -4.97 -20.46 -1.24
CA ASN A 37 -4.53 -21.83 -1.48
C ASN A 37 -3.10 -22.12 -0.94
N GLY A 38 -2.80 -21.67 0.28
CA GLY A 38 -1.48 -21.84 0.90
C GLY A 38 -0.36 -20.96 0.32
N ARG A 39 -0.66 -20.07 -0.64
CA ARG A 39 0.31 -19.10 -1.15
C ARG A 39 0.42 -17.91 -0.21
N ASN A 40 1.62 -17.73 0.34
CA ASN A 40 1.94 -16.55 1.13
C ASN A 40 1.98 -15.29 0.27
N VAL A 41 1.63 -14.17 0.88
CA VAL A 41 1.96 -12.85 0.34
C VAL A 41 3.49 -12.68 0.43
N PRO A 42 4.18 -12.18 -0.62
CA PRO A 42 5.62 -11.98 -0.57
C PRO A 42 6.04 -11.13 0.64
N TYR A 43 7.13 -11.51 1.30
CA TYR A 43 7.54 -10.96 2.60
C TYR A 43 7.72 -9.43 2.59
N TRP A 44 8.15 -8.86 1.46
CA TRP A 44 8.41 -7.42 1.32
C TRP A 44 7.14 -6.58 1.18
N VAL A 45 6.01 -7.18 0.78
CA VAL A 45 4.79 -6.43 0.44
C VAL A 45 4.23 -5.67 1.64
N GLU A 46 4.33 -6.27 2.84
CA GLU A 46 3.88 -5.64 4.08
C GLU A 46 4.70 -4.39 4.41
N SER A 47 6.03 -4.51 4.40
CA SER A 47 6.94 -3.37 4.62
C SER A 47 6.73 -2.28 3.57
N TRP A 48 6.60 -2.66 2.31
CA TRP A 48 6.37 -1.72 1.20
C TRP A 48 5.06 -0.94 1.38
N LEU A 49 3.95 -1.61 1.70
CA LEU A 49 2.64 -0.96 1.90
C LEU A 49 2.67 -0.01 3.11
N ASN A 50 3.29 -0.41 4.22
CA ASN A 50 3.41 0.44 5.40
C ASN A 50 4.22 1.71 5.09
N LEU A 51 5.38 1.57 4.45
CA LEU A 51 6.21 2.72 4.06
C LEU A 51 5.49 3.63 3.06
N TYR A 52 4.74 3.06 2.12
CA TYR A 52 3.94 3.84 1.18
C TYR A 52 2.86 4.66 1.88
N ILE A 53 2.13 4.05 2.82
CA ILE A 53 1.09 4.71 3.62
C ILE A 53 1.69 5.84 4.45
N ASP A 54 2.81 5.59 5.13
CA ASP A 54 3.44 6.59 6.00
C ASP A 54 4.02 7.75 5.19
N ASN A 55 4.66 7.47 4.05
CA ASN A 55 5.11 8.52 3.13
C ASN A 55 3.94 9.39 2.63
N LYS A 56 2.78 8.79 2.33
CA LYS A 56 1.58 9.54 1.93
C LYS A 56 1.11 10.48 3.04
N LYS A 57 1.06 10.00 4.30
CA LYS A 57 0.71 10.85 5.46
C LYS A 57 1.73 11.96 5.67
N CYS A 58 3.02 11.68 5.58
CA CYS A 58 4.08 12.69 5.71
C CYS A 58 3.93 13.79 4.66
N LYS A 59 3.62 13.44 3.40
CA LYS A 59 3.36 14.41 2.33
C LYS A 59 2.14 15.28 2.64
N GLN A 60 1.04 14.68 3.08
CA GLN A 60 -0.17 15.41 3.48
C GLN A 60 0.09 16.38 4.64
N ILE A 61 0.79 15.94 5.69
CA ILE A 61 1.15 16.80 6.82
C ILE A 61 2.05 17.94 6.36
N LYS A 62 3.04 17.67 5.49
CA LYS A 62 3.93 18.69 4.94
C LYS A 62 3.19 19.75 4.14
N GLU A 63 2.17 19.35 3.37
CA GLU A 63 1.31 20.28 2.63
C GLU A 63 0.49 21.14 3.60
N LEU A 64 -0.18 20.52 4.58
CA LEU A 64 -0.95 21.23 5.61
C LEU A 64 -0.10 22.24 6.41
N LEU A 65 1.16 21.91 6.72
CA LEU A 65 2.08 22.80 7.44
C LEU A 65 2.54 23.99 6.60
N LYS A 66 2.65 23.82 5.28
CA LYS A 66 2.92 24.94 4.36
C LYS A 66 1.72 25.86 4.28
N ASP A 67 0.53 25.28 4.15
CA ASP A 67 -0.72 26.04 4.03
C ASP A 67 -1.07 26.79 5.32
N SER A 68 -0.67 26.27 6.49
CA SER A 68 -0.89 26.91 7.79
C SER A 68 0.05 28.07 8.09
N GLY A 69 1.12 28.27 7.30
CA GLY A 69 2.11 29.32 7.52
C GLY A 69 3.02 29.10 8.74
N VAL A 70 2.97 27.92 9.37
CA VAL A 70 3.82 27.56 10.52
C VAL A 70 5.28 27.36 10.10
N CYS A 71 5.49 26.87 8.88
CA CYS A 71 6.82 26.69 8.29
C CYS A 71 7.02 27.70 7.15
N GLN A 72 7.36 28.94 7.49
CA GLN A 72 7.92 29.93 6.56
C GLN A 72 9.41 29.71 6.35
#